data_AF-A0A3M6TM19-F1
#
_entry.id   AF-A0A3M6TM19-F1
#
_cell.length_a   1.000
_cell.length_b   1.000
_cell.length_c   1.000
_cell.angle_alpha   90.00
_cell.angle_beta   90.00
_cell.angle_gamma   90.00
#
_symmetry.space_group_name_H-M   'P 1'
#
loop_
_entity.id
_entity.type
_entity.pdbx_description
1 polymer ?
#
loop_
_entity_poly.entity_id
_entity_poly.type
_entity_poly.pdbx_seq_one_letter_code
_entity_poly.pdbx_strand_id
1 'polypeptide(L)'
;METQLTSQALECCDNYKQFNQAQQSAMDTTIAAKPDNTQGKKKTRRRGPRLTGVSRQRRMANARERSRVQTLNAHIERLRDLIPLFPGEKKPSKTETIRLAAVYISYNLLDLDLGEYLWEEYE
;
A
#
# COMPACT_ATOMS: atom_id res chain seq x y z
N MET A 1 -26.02 23.15 3.09
CA MET A 1 -24.77 22.90 2.36
C MET A 1 -23.76 22.13 3.22
N GLU A 2 -23.68 22.40 4.53
CA GLU A 2 -22.81 21.65 5.48
C GLU A 2 -23.10 20.15 5.58
N THR A 3 -24.35 19.73 5.32
CA THR A 3 -24.76 18.31 5.33
C THR A 3 -24.21 17.49 4.16
N GLN A 4 -23.83 18.13 3.05
CA GLN A 4 -23.27 17.43 1.88
C GLN A 4 -21.76 17.20 2.02
N LEU A 5 -21.03 18.20 2.55
CA LEU A 5 -19.59 18.06 2.83
C LEU A 5 -19.30 16.99 3.88
N THR A 6 -20.15 16.88 4.91
CA THR A 6 -20.01 15.86 5.95
C THR A 6 -20.28 14.44 5.43
N SER A 7 -21.27 14.26 4.54
CA SER A 7 -21.54 12.99 3.86
C SER A 7 -20.34 12.51 3.04
N GLN A 8 -19.77 13.41 2.23
CA GLN A 8 -18.65 13.08 1.35
C GLN A 8 -17.37 12.72 2.13
N ALA A 9 -17.13 13.39 3.26
CA ALA A 9 -16.01 13.07 4.14
C ALA A 9 -16.18 11.69 4.83
N LEU A 10 -17.39 11.36 5.27
CA LEU A 10 -17.72 10.05 5.85
C LEU A 10 -17.56 8.92 4.82
N GLU A 11 -18.05 9.11 3.60
CA GLU A 11 -17.89 8.16 2.50
C GLU A 11 -16.41 7.92 2.16
N CYS A 12 -15.57 8.97 2.17
CA CYS A 12 -14.13 8.83 1.97
C CYS A 12 -13.47 7.98 3.07
N CYS A 13 -13.87 8.19 4.32
CA CYS A 13 -13.38 7.43 5.47
C CYS A 13 -13.79 5.95 5.40
N ASP A 14 -15.03 5.67 4.98
CA ASP A 14 -15.54 4.31 4.86
C ASP A 14 -14.91 3.56 3.67
N ASN A 15 -14.72 4.25 2.54
CA ASN A 15 -13.97 3.71 1.40
C ASN A 15 -12.52 3.37 1.78
N TYR A 16 -11.87 4.22 2.60
CA TYR A 16 -10.52 3.96 3.12
C TYR A 16 -10.47 2.72 4.02
N LYS A 17 -11.43 2.57 4.93
CA LYS A 17 -11.53 1.40 5.82
C LYS A 17 -11.77 0.11 5.03
N GLN A 18 -12.69 0.13 4.07
CA GLN A 18 -13.01 -1.03 3.24
C GLN A 18 -11.80 -1.47 2.40
N PHE A 19 -11.08 -0.53 1.81
CA PHE A 19 -9.85 -0.82 1.07
C PHE A 19 -8.80 -1.50 1.96
N ASN A 20 -8.55 -0.96 3.16
CA ASN A 20 -7.59 -1.55 4.10
C ASN A 20 -8.00 -2.97 4.54
N GLN A 21 -9.29 -3.19 4.79
CA GLN A 21 -9.82 -4.51 5.14
C GLN A 21 -9.70 -5.52 3.99
N ALA A 22 -9.94 -5.08 2.74
CA ALA A 22 -9.75 -5.90 1.55
C ALA A 22 -8.28 -6.30 1.36
N GLN A 23 -7.35 -5.38 1.62
CA GLN A 23 -5.92 -5.69 1.60
C GLN A 23 -5.55 -6.70 2.72
N GLN A 24 -6.02 -6.48 3.95
CA GLN A 24 -5.72 -7.36 5.09
C GLN A 24 -6.22 -8.80 4.85
N SER A 25 -7.43 -8.95 4.33
CA SER A 25 -8.02 -10.26 4.02
C SER A 25 -7.30 -10.99 2.86
N ALA A 26 -6.83 -10.25 1.85
CA ALA A 26 -5.98 -10.82 0.81
C ALA A 26 -4.63 -11.32 1.37
N MET A 27 -4.04 -10.58 2.32
CA MET A 27 -2.80 -10.97 3.00
C MET A 27 -2.97 -12.21 3.88
N ASP A 28 -4.03 -12.28 4.67
CA ASP A 28 -4.31 -13.44 5.53
C ASP A 28 -4.48 -14.72 4.70
N THR A 29 -5.08 -14.62 3.52
CA THR A 29 -5.22 -15.74 2.57
C THR A 29 -3.86 -16.24 2.05
N THR A 30 -2.90 -15.34 1.80
CA THR A 30 -1.55 -15.73 1.37
C THR A 30 -0.70 -16.35 2.48
N ILE A 31 -0.95 -16.00 3.74
CA ILE A 31 -0.24 -16.55 4.90
C ILE A 31 -0.88 -17.88 5.38
N ALA A 32 -2.20 -18.02 5.24
CA ALA A 32 -2.97 -19.18 5.66
C ALA A 32 -2.98 -20.36 4.66
N ALA A 33 -2.39 -20.20 3.47
CA ALA A 33 -2.20 -21.30 2.52
C ALA A 33 -1.29 -22.41 3.10
N LYS A 34 -1.92 -23.38 3.78
CA LYS A 34 -1.34 -24.66 4.25
C LYS A 34 -1.25 -25.67 3.07
N PRO A 35 -0.49 -26.77 3.25
CA PRO A 35 0.53 -27.23 2.32
C PRO A 35 -0.02 -27.87 1.03
N ASP A 36 0.82 -27.79 -0.01
CA ASP A 36 0.85 -28.59 -1.23
C ASP A 36 0.16 -29.96 -1.12
N ASN A 37 -1.12 -30.01 -1.52
CA ASN A 37 -1.84 -31.23 -1.81
C ASN A 37 -1.88 -31.42 -3.33
N THR A 38 -0.74 -31.80 -3.92
CA THR A 38 -0.69 -32.33 -5.28
C THR A 38 -0.67 -33.86 -5.24
N GLN A 39 -1.87 -34.46 -5.19
CA GLN A 39 -2.06 -35.84 -5.64
C GLN A 39 -1.87 -35.87 -7.17
N GLY A 40 -0.65 -36.14 -7.64
CA GLY A 40 -0.37 -36.17 -9.07
C GLY A 40 1.04 -36.64 -9.44
N LYS A 41 1.17 -37.95 -9.67
CA LYS A 41 2.21 -38.65 -10.47
C LYS A 41 3.67 -38.58 -9.97
N LYS A 42 4.14 -39.75 -9.54
CA LYS A 42 5.54 -40.13 -9.27
C LYS A 42 6.48 -39.65 -10.39
N LYS A 43 7.26 -38.60 -10.13
CA LYS A 43 8.61 -38.43 -10.69
C LYS A 43 9.55 -38.21 -9.53
N THR A 44 10.58 -39.04 -9.42
CA THR A 44 11.64 -38.97 -8.41
C THR A 44 12.43 -37.66 -8.57
N ARG A 45 11.85 -36.53 -8.12
CA ARG A 45 12.59 -35.28 -8.01
C ARG A 45 13.52 -35.44 -6.82
N ARG A 46 14.82 -35.45 -7.12
CA ARG A 46 15.92 -35.36 -6.16
C ARG A 46 15.49 -34.41 -5.04
N ARG A 47 15.33 -34.93 -3.83
CA ARG A 47 14.91 -34.16 -2.66
C ARG A 47 15.92 -33.02 -2.53
N GLY A 48 15.48 -31.79 -2.79
CA GLY A 48 16.29 -30.61 -2.51
C GLY A 48 16.73 -30.62 -1.05
N PRO A 49 17.88 -30.00 -0.71
CA PRO A 49 18.43 -30.04 0.63
C PRO A 49 17.32 -29.72 1.64
N ARG A 50 17.14 -30.58 2.64
CA ARG A 50 16.19 -30.37 3.74
C ARG A 50 16.66 -29.12 4.48
N LEU A 51 16.15 -27.98 4.04
CA LEU A 51 16.35 -26.69 4.67
C LEU A 51 15.98 -26.88 6.15
N THR A 52 16.98 -26.80 7.02
CA THR A 52 16.84 -26.91 8.47
C THR A 52 15.68 -26.02 8.94
N GLY A 53 15.02 -26.33 10.06
CA GLY A 53 13.86 -25.56 10.54
C GLY A 53 14.05 -24.04 10.51
N VAL A 54 15.28 -23.60 10.76
CA VAL A 54 15.78 -22.22 10.64
C VAL A 54 15.56 -21.60 9.24
N SER A 55 15.79 -22.35 8.17
CA SER A 55 15.60 -21.87 6.79
C SER A 55 14.14 -21.85 6.35
N ARG A 56 13.27 -22.71 6.90
CA ARG A 56 11.81 -22.59 6.70
C ARG A 56 11.27 -21.34 7.38
N GLN A 57 11.67 -21.09 8.63
CA GLN A 57 11.29 -19.89 9.37
C GLN A 57 11.76 -18.60 8.67
N ARG A 58 13.00 -18.57 8.18
CA ARG A 58 13.53 -17.44 7.40
C ARG A 58 12.73 -17.17 6.12
N ARG A 59 12.36 -18.22 5.37
CA ARG A 59 11.52 -18.06 4.17
C ARG A 59 10.14 -17.50 4.51
N MET A 60 9.52 -17.98 5.58
CA MET A 60 8.22 -17.45 6.04
C MET A 60 8.33 -15.99 6.47
N ALA A 61 9.39 -15.61 7.19
CA ALA A 61 9.65 -14.22 7.57
C ALA A 61 9.83 -13.32 6.33
N ASN A 62 10.63 -13.74 5.36
CA ASN A 62 10.84 -13.00 4.11
C ASN A 62 9.54 -12.86 3.29
N ALA A 63 8.69 -13.89 3.28
CA ALA A 63 7.39 -13.82 2.62
C ALA A 63 6.47 -12.78 3.27
N ARG A 64 6.43 -12.74 4.62
CA ARG A 64 5.68 -11.72 5.37
C ARG A 64 6.18 -10.31 5.09
N GLU A 65 7.50 -10.11 5.08
CA GLU A 65 8.07 -8.79 4.79
C GLU A 65 7.77 -8.33 3.36
N ARG A 66 7.82 -9.25 2.37
CA ARG A 66 7.38 -8.94 1.01
C ARG A 66 5.92 -8.49 0.96
N SER A 67 5.03 -9.20 1.67
CA SER A 67 3.61 -8.83 1.76
C SER A 67 3.42 -7.45 2.40
N ARG A 68 4.13 -7.17 3.49
CA ARG A 68 4.12 -5.86 4.17
C ARG A 68 4.54 -4.74 3.22
N VAL A 69 5.61 -4.95 2.46
CA VAL A 69 6.11 -3.97 1.48
C VAL A 69 5.18 -3.84 0.27
N GLN A 70 4.55 -4.92 -0.19
CA GLN A 70 3.54 -4.87 -1.26
C GLN A 70 2.35 -3.99 -0.85
N THR A 71 1.89 -4.13 0.40
CA THR A 71 0.83 -3.30 0.99
C THR A 71 1.21 -1.83 1.00
N LEU A 72 2.41 -1.52 1.52
CA LEU A 72 2.94 -0.16 1.52
C LEU A 72 2.98 0.44 0.10
N ASN A 73 3.44 -0.33 -0.89
CA ASN A 73 3.50 0.12 -2.26
C ASN A 73 2.10 0.36 -2.85
N ALA A 74 1.11 -0.46 -2.51
CA ALA A 74 -0.28 -0.25 -2.94
C ALA A 74 -0.85 1.07 -2.40
N HIS A 75 -0.54 1.44 -1.15
CA HIS A 75 -0.92 2.75 -0.61
C HIS A 75 -0.23 3.92 -1.33
N ILE A 76 1.05 3.77 -1.69
CA ILE A 76 1.76 4.79 -2.47
C ILE A 76 1.14 4.94 -3.86
N GLU A 77 0.77 3.85 -4.53
CA GLU A 77 0.06 3.94 -5.82
C GLU A 77 -1.29 4.66 -5.67
N ARG A 78 -2.05 4.34 -4.62
CA ARG A 78 -3.33 5.01 -4.37
C ARG A 78 -3.15 6.50 -4.11
N LEU A 79 -2.09 6.88 -3.40
CA LEU A 79 -1.75 8.27 -3.17
C LEU A 79 -1.48 9.01 -4.49
N ARG A 80 -0.85 8.35 -5.48
CA ARG A 80 -0.65 8.95 -6.82
C ARG A 80 -1.95 9.28 -7.53
N ASP A 81 -2.97 8.44 -7.37
CA ASP A 81 -4.27 8.67 -7.99
C ASP A 81 -5.01 9.88 -7.37
N LEU A 82 -4.65 10.28 -6.15
CA LEU A 82 -5.22 11.43 -5.44
C LEU A 82 -4.47 12.75 -5.74
N ILE A 83 -3.25 12.67 -6.28
CA ILE A 83 -2.49 13.86 -6.65
C ILE A 83 -3.03 14.38 -7.98
N PRO A 84 -3.48 15.64 -8.07
CA PRO A 84 -3.91 16.22 -9.33
C PRO A 84 -2.71 16.37 -10.27
N LEU A 85 -2.78 15.74 -11.44
CA LEU A 85 -1.76 15.78 -12.50
C LEU A 85 -2.41 16.12 -13.85
N PHE A 86 -1.63 16.62 -14.79
CA PHE A 86 -2.12 16.88 -16.14
C PHE A 86 -2.38 15.58 -16.92
N PRO A 87 -3.36 15.54 -17.84
CA PRO A 87 -3.63 14.35 -18.63
C PRO A 87 -2.41 13.98 -19.49
N GLY A 88 -1.97 12.72 -19.40
CA GLY A 88 -0.79 12.22 -20.11
C GLY A 88 0.54 12.47 -19.39
N GLU A 89 0.52 13.11 -18.23
CA GLU A 89 1.71 13.30 -17.41
C GLU A 89 2.20 11.98 -16.81
N LYS A 90 3.53 11.85 -16.69
CA LYS A 90 4.16 10.66 -16.13
C LYS A 90 3.83 10.55 -14.63
N LYS A 91 3.54 9.33 -14.17
CA LYS A 91 3.36 9.06 -12.74
C LYS A 91 4.64 9.42 -11.94
N PRO A 92 4.52 10.16 -10.82
CA PRO A 92 5.66 10.57 -10.00
C PRO A 92 6.35 9.38 -9.34
N SER A 93 7.65 9.49 -9.07
CA SER A 93 8.39 8.51 -8.26
C SER A 93 7.85 8.45 -6.82
N LYS A 94 8.25 7.46 -6.02
CA LYS A 94 7.74 7.29 -4.65
C LYS A 94 8.03 8.53 -3.77
N THR A 95 9.24 9.07 -3.87
CA THR A 95 9.64 10.27 -3.12
C THR A 95 8.87 11.49 -3.59
N GLU A 96 8.74 11.68 -4.90
CA GLU A 96 7.96 12.78 -5.47
C GLU A 96 6.48 12.66 -5.08
N THR A 97 5.91 11.46 -5.06
CA THR A 97 4.52 11.22 -4.62
C THR A 97 4.31 11.74 -3.20
N ILE A 98 5.23 11.45 -2.27
CA ILE A 98 5.13 11.90 -0.88
C ILE A 98 5.26 13.42 -0.79
N ARG A 99 6.24 14.00 -1.49
CA ARG A 99 6.47 15.46 -1.49
C ARG A 99 5.27 16.21 -2.09
N LEU A 100 4.81 15.81 -3.27
CA LEU A 100 3.66 16.41 -3.95
C LEU A 100 2.37 16.29 -3.13
N ALA A 101 2.15 15.16 -2.47
CA ALA A 101 0.99 15.01 -1.57
C ALA A 101 1.03 16.00 -0.41
N ALA A 102 2.19 16.19 0.22
CA ALA A 102 2.35 17.17 1.30
C ALA A 102 2.11 18.60 0.80
N VAL A 103 2.68 18.97 -0.35
CA VAL A 103 2.44 20.27 -1.01
C VAL A 103 0.96 20.44 -1.32
N TYR A 104 0.30 19.44 -1.89
CA TYR A 104 -1.12 19.51 -2.24
C TYR A 104 -2.00 19.69 -1.01
N ILE A 105 -1.77 18.93 0.06
CA ILE A 105 -2.49 19.12 1.33
C ILE A 105 -2.24 20.54 1.85
N SER A 106 -0.99 21.01 1.86
CA SER A 106 -0.68 22.38 2.31
C SER A 106 -1.40 23.44 1.49
N TYR A 107 -1.44 23.29 0.16
CA TYR A 107 -2.12 24.23 -0.75
C TYR A 107 -3.62 24.29 -0.49
N ASN A 108 -4.29 23.15 -0.30
CA ASN A 108 -5.71 23.13 0.04
C ASN A 108 -6.00 23.71 1.44
N LEU A 109 -5.04 23.63 2.37
CA LEU A 109 -5.17 24.23 3.70
C LEU A 109 -4.83 25.74 3.68
N LEU A 110 -3.96 26.17 2.78
CA LEU A 110 -3.62 27.58 2.48
C LEU A 110 -4.83 28.33 1.90
N ASP A 111 -5.56 27.72 0.95
CA ASP A 111 -6.81 28.26 0.39
C ASP A 111 -7.94 28.39 1.45
N LEU A 112 -7.76 27.82 2.64
CA LEU A 112 -8.66 27.92 3.81
C LEU A 112 -8.17 28.89 4.90
N ASP A 113 -7.28 29.83 4.56
CA ASP A 113 -6.81 30.93 5.43
C ASP A 113 -5.90 30.49 6.61
N LEU A 114 -5.10 29.42 6.43
CA LEU A 114 -4.20 28.88 7.47
C LEU A 114 -2.72 28.80 7.09
N GLY A 115 -2.28 29.40 5.98
CA GLY A 115 -0.94 29.14 5.48
C GLY A 115 -0.05 30.38 5.28
N GLU A 116 0.64 30.69 6.36
CA GLU A 116 2.05 31.02 6.22
C GLU A 116 2.83 29.86 6.85
N TYR A 117 4.07 29.66 6.38
CA TYR A 117 5.06 28.66 6.82
C TYR A 117 4.99 27.28 6.17
N LEU A 118 6.19 26.77 5.86
CA LEU A 118 6.59 25.37 5.61
C LEU A 118 7.04 24.95 4.20
N TRP A 119 7.67 25.84 3.41
CA TRP A 119 8.46 25.37 2.25
C TRP A 119 9.87 25.95 2.09
N GLU A 120 10.38 26.76 3.03
CA GLU A 120 11.76 27.30 2.93
C GLU A 120 12.88 26.38 3.45
N GLU A 121 12.59 25.18 3.97
CA GLU A 121 13.61 24.44 4.76
C GLU A 121 14.02 23.05 4.23
N TYR A 122 13.75 22.74 2.96
CA TYR A 122 14.15 21.44 2.39
C TYR A 122 14.77 21.57 0.99
N GLU A 123 15.92 22.25 0.92
CA GLU A 123 16.94 22.08 -0.12
C GLU A 123 17.89 20.92 0.23
#